data_AF-A0AAT9FIK3-F1
#
_entry.id   AF-A0AAT9FIK3-F1
#
_cell.length_a   1.000
_cell.length_b   1.000
_cell.length_c   1.000
_cell.angle_alpha   90.00
_cell.angle_beta   90.00
_cell.angle_gamma   90.00
#
_symmetry.space_group_name_H-M   'P 1'
#
loop_
_entity.id
_entity.type
_entity.pdbx_description
1 polymer ?
#
loop_
_entity_poly.entity_id
_entity_poly.type
_entity_poly.pdbx_seq_one_letter_code
_entity_poly.pdbx_strand_id
1 'polypeptide(L)'
;MKIQTILATIATGAITTLASQAAITFNITNIDTSNTAGASAAAGGSAAVSISPASFDGSATGQYTISVTGLDVDGVGGTDDSLSLLVNVTPAGGTIRDSAGDLGVNGAGAGRISGTGETLTFSFVSGSTVLGSPAPNTVGTFVFEGFNAVQLSQMTADDDTSTTGDVGFYQLGAGPQTNITDDANTTFANSTDDLTVGYISGYDGTNQGNDGFFINDIQLRVTADFAVVPEPSSAALLGLGGLALVLRRRK
;
A
#
# COMPACT_ATOMS: atom_id res chain seq x y z
N MET A 1 4.73 -44.28 -1.56
CA MET A 1 3.90 -43.20 -2.12
C MET A 1 4.53 -41.89 -1.69
N LYS A 2 5.33 -41.25 -2.55
CA LYS A 2 6.01 -39.98 -2.24
C LYS A 2 5.04 -38.84 -2.57
N ILE A 3 4.57 -38.13 -1.56
CA ILE A 3 3.83 -36.88 -1.75
C ILE A 3 4.87 -35.82 -2.06
N GLN A 4 4.82 -35.31 -3.29
CA GLN A 4 5.71 -34.28 -3.80
C GLN A 4 5.06 -32.93 -3.44
N THR A 5 5.62 -32.25 -2.43
CA THR A 5 5.22 -30.89 -2.06
C THR A 5 5.55 -29.95 -3.22
N ILE A 6 4.54 -29.46 -3.91
CA ILE A 6 4.68 -28.39 -4.91
C ILE A 6 4.81 -27.08 -4.12
N LEU A 7 6.05 -26.61 -3.94
CA LEU A 7 6.29 -25.19 -3.64
C LEU A 7 5.93 -24.42 -4.92
N ALA A 8 4.78 -23.77 -4.94
CA ALA A 8 4.49 -22.76 -5.94
C ALA A 8 5.28 -21.51 -5.55
N THR A 9 6.40 -21.27 -6.23
CA THR A 9 7.03 -19.95 -6.26
C THR A 9 6.05 -19.01 -6.94
N ILE A 10 5.31 -18.22 -6.17
CA ILE A 10 4.47 -17.15 -6.70
C ILE A 10 5.41 -16.17 -7.41
N ALA A 11 5.19 -16.01 -8.71
CA ALA A 11 5.92 -15.05 -9.52
C ALA A 11 5.69 -13.66 -8.93
N THR A 12 6.79 -12.92 -8.75
CA THR A 12 6.82 -11.50 -8.45
C THR A 12 6.17 -10.77 -9.63
N GLY A 13 4.83 -10.67 -9.60
CA GLY A 13 4.02 -10.05 -10.64
C GLY A 13 4.18 -8.53 -10.61
N ALA A 14 4.29 -7.93 -11.79
CA ALA A 14 4.71 -6.55 -12.05
C ALA A 14 4.20 -5.50 -11.05
N ILE A 15 5.14 -4.71 -10.51
CA ILE A 15 4.87 -3.40 -9.93
C ILE A 15 4.27 -2.53 -11.05
N THR A 16 2.96 -2.35 -11.07
CA THR A 16 2.31 -1.42 -12.00
C THR A 16 2.42 0.00 -11.44
N THR A 17 3.51 0.69 -11.77
CA THR A 17 3.56 2.16 -11.70
C THR A 17 2.69 2.72 -12.82
N LEU A 18 1.45 3.12 -12.52
CA LEU A 18 0.59 3.83 -13.48
C LEU A 18 0.49 5.29 -13.03
N ALA A 19 1.19 6.15 -13.78
CA ALA A 19 1.13 7.61 -13.64
C ALA A 19 -0.30 8.09 -13.98
N SER A 20 -1.02 8.51 -12.94
CA SER A 20 -2.31 9.21 -13.06
C SER A 20 -2.23 10.44 -12.17
N GLN A 21 -1.51 11.48 -12.63
CA GLN A 21 -1.59 12.89 -12.22
C GLN A 21 -2.02 13.16 -10.75
N ALA A 22 -1.46 12.40 -9.81
CA ALA A 22 -1.62 12.58 -8.38
C ALA A 22 -0.29 13.13 -7.85
N ALA A 23 -0.37 14.05 -6.91
CA ALA A 23 0.80 14.77 -6.42
C ALA A 23 1.73 13.91 -5.53
N ILE A 24 1.29 12.72 -5.11
CA ILE A 24 2.10 11.63 -4.57
C ILE A 24 1.76 10.30 -5.25
N THR A 25 2.73 9.39 -5.39
CA THR A 25 2.47 8.01 -5.82
C THR A 25 2.36 7.09 -4.61
N PHE A 26 1.22 6.40 -4.49
CA PHE A 26 1.08 5.25 -3.60
C PHE A 26 1.27 3.97 -4.39
N ASN A 27 2.33 3.22 -4.09
CA ASN A 27 2.59 1.94 -4.73
C ASN A 27 2.12 0.79 -3.83
N ILE A 28 1.22 -0.04 -4.35
CA ILE A 28 0.85 -1.29 -3.69
C ILE A 28 1.83 -2.37 -4.17
N THR A 29 2.73 -2.78 -3.27
CA THR A 29 3.85 -3.66 -3.64
C THR A 29 3.51 -5.14 -3.64
N ASN A 30 2.35 -5.48 -3.08
CA ASN A 30 1.78 -6.82 -3.13
C ASN A 30 0.28 -6.73 -2.97
N ILE A 31 -0.46 -7.45 -3.81
CA ILE A 31 -1.84 -7.86 -3.54
C ILE A 31 -1.79 -9.38 -3.55
N ASP A 32 -1.62 -9.98 -2.36
CA ASP A 32 -1.62 -11.43 -2.26
C ASP A 32 -3.07 -11.93 -2.20
N THR A 33 -3.48 -12.68 -3.23
CA THR A 33 -4.81 -13.28 -3.39
C THR A 33 -4.78 -14.78 -3.10
N SER A 34 -4.09 -15.16 -2.02
CA SER A 34 -3.61 -16.52 -1.77
C SER A 34 -4.66 -17.56 -1.37
N ASN A 35 -5.78 -17.75 -2.09
CA ASN A 35 -6.58 -18.97 -1.91
C ASN A 35 -7.64 -19.29 -2.98
N THR A 36 -7.27 -19.44 -4.26
CA THR A 36 -7.89 -20.47 -5.13
C THR A 36 -7.13 -20.55 -6.45
N ALA A 37 -7.13 -21.74 -7.07
CA ALA A 37 -6.69 -21.92 -8.44
C ALA A 37 -7.58 -21.08 -9.38
N GLY A 38 -7.22 -19.82 -9.61
CA GLY A 38 -8.02 -18.88 -10.42
C GLY A 38 -7.78 -17.41 -10.09
N ALA A 39 -7.38 -17.07 -8.85
CA ALA A 39 -7.13 -15.68 -8.47
C ALA A 39 -5.93 -15.15 -9.25
N SER A 40 -6.20 -14.24 -10.19
CA SER A 40 -5.18 -13.58 -10.99
C SER A 40 -5.54 -12.10 -11.11
N ALA A 41 -4.61 -11.21 -10.75
CA ALA A 41 -4.53 -9.93 -11.45
C ALA A 41 -4.38 -10.30 -12.93
N ALA A 42 -5.35 -9.88 -13.76
CA ALA A 42 -5.77 -10.65 -14.91
C ALA A 42 -4.62 -11.26 -15.72
N ALA A 43 -4.79 -12.51 -16.15
CA ALA A 43 -4.03 -13.08 -17.24
C ALA A 43 -4.30 -12.27 -18.54
N GLY A 44 -3.66 -11.10 -18.68
CA GLY A 44 -3.72 -10.22 -19.84
C GLY A 44 -4.36 -8.83 -19.65
N GLY A 45 -4.75 -8.42 -18.44
CA GLY A 45 -5.33 -7.10 -18.16
C GLY A 45 -4.77 -6.47 -16.88
N SER A 46 -4.17 -5.28 -16.97
CA SER A 46 -3.59 -4.63 -15.80
C SER A 46 -4.67 -4.14 -14.85
N ALA A 47 -4.57 -4.45 -13.56
CA ALA A 47 -5.37 -3.79 -12.52
C ALA A 47 -5.14 -2.27 -12.58
N ALA A 48 -6.21 -1.49 -12.39
CA ALA A 48 -6.13 -0.03 -12.43
C ALA A 48 -6.11 0.53 -11.00
N VAL A 49 -5.10 1.35 -10.69
CA VAL A 49 -4.98 2.07 -9.42
C VAL A 49 -5.36 3.53 -9.64
N SER A 50 -6.21 4.08 -8.78
CA SER A 50 -6.57 5.49 -8.76
C SER A 50 -6.52 6.05 -7.35
N ILE A 51 -6.10 7.30 -7.21
CA ILE A 51 -6.01 8.03 -5.94
C ILE A 51 -6.92 9.25 -6.01
N SER A 52 -7.71 9.50 -4.98
CA SER A 52 -8.61 10.66 -4.89
C SER A 52 -8.64 11.24 -3.48
N PRO A 53 -8.72 12.56 -3.31
CA PRO A 53 -8.58 13.59 -4.34
C PRO A 53 -7.14 13.65 -4.89
N ALA A 54 -6.95 14.41 -5.98
CA ALA A 54 -5.64 14.50 -6.64
C ALA A 54 -4.61 15.34 -5.85
N SER A 55 -5.06 16.22 -4.96
CA SER A 55 -4.19 17.04 -4.11
C SER A 55 -4.88 17.53 -2.83
N PHE A 56 -4.08 17.75 -1.78
CA PHE A 56 -4.45 18.43 -0.53
C PHE A 56 -3.69 19.73 -0.27
N ASP A 57 -3.06 20.33 -1.28
CA ASP A 57 -2.18 21.49 -1.09
C ASP A 57 -2.83 22.61 -0.25
N GLY A 58 -2.09 23.08 0.76
CA GLY A 58 -2.53 24.09 1.72
C GLY A 58 -3.45 23.59 2.85
N SER A 59 -3.83 22.31 2.87
CA SER A 59 -4.76 21.76 3.87
C SER A 59 -4.06 21.39 5.17
N ALA A 60 -4.76 21.57 6.31
CA ALA A 60 -4.25 21.18 7.63
C ALA A 60 -4.28 19.65 7.87
N THR A 61 -5.06 18.91 7.09
CA THR A 61 -5.12 17.45 7.02
C THR A 61 -5.65 17.04 5.65
N GLY A 62 -5.38 15.81 5.22
CA GLY A 62 -5.89 15.21 3.99
C GLY A 62 -6.27 13.75 4.19
N GLN A 63 -7.10 13.19 3.31
CA GLN A 63 -7.45 11.77 3.30
C GLN A 63 -7.53 11.24 1.87
N TYR A 64 -6.55 10.44 1.46
CA TYR A 64 -6.60 9.77 0.17
C TYR A 64 -7.48 8.53 0.24
N THR A 65 -8.31 8.36 -0.78
CA THR A 65 -8.91 7.09 -1.17
C THR A 65 -8.06 6.48 -2.28
N ILE A 66 -7.49 5.32 -2.03
CA ILE A 66 -6.73 4.52 -3.00
C ILE A 66 -7.63 3.39 -3.46
N SER A 67 -8.02 3.39 -4.73
CA SER A 67 -8.86 2.34 -5.32
C SER A 67 -8.08 1.51 -6.31
N VAL A 68 -8.18 0.19 -6.18
CA VAL A 68 -7.69 -0.79 -7.15
C VAL A 68 -8.89 -1.49 -7.76
N THR A 69 -8.99 -1.48 -9.07
CA THR A 69 -10.07 -2.15 -9.82
C THR A 69 -9.49 -3.09 -10.86
N GLY A 70 -10.31 -3.94 -11.46
CA GLY A 70 -9.81 -4.92 -12.42
C GLY A 70 -9.23 -6.17 -11.75
N LEU A 71 -9.68 -6.49 -10.54
CA LEU A 71 -9.20 -7.63 -9.77
C LEU A 71 -10.13 -8.85 -9.93
N ASP A 72 -9.57 -10.04 -9.69
CA ASP A 72 -10.29 -11.31 -9.49
C ASP A 72 -9.77 -11.90 -8.17
N VAL A 73 -10.25 -11.31 -7.07
CA VAL A 73 -9.85 -11.63 -5.71
C VAL A 73 -10.58 -12.87 -5.20
N ASP A 74 -11.84 -13.07 -5.60
CA ASP A 74 -12.62 -14.25 -5.21
C ASP A 74 -12.36 -15.50 -6.07
N GLY A 75 -11.61 -15.37 -7.17
CA GLY A 75 -11.29 -16.46 -8.07
C GLY A 75 -12.47 -16.92 -8.93
N VAL A 76 -13.57 -16.16 -8.96
CA VAL A 76 -14.76 -16.42 -9.78
C VAL A 76 -14.63 -15.68 -11.10
N GLY A 77 -13.55 -15.95 -11.84
CA GLY A 77 -13.36 -15.61 -13.25
C GLY A 77 -13.99 -14.30 -13.70
N GLY A 78 -13.24 -13.21 -13.61
CA GLY A 78 -13.72 -11.88 -13.94
C GLY A 78 -12.58 -10.88 -13.77
N THR A 79 -12.87 -9.59 -13.90
CA THR A 79 -12.00 -8.52 -13.40
C THR A 79 -12.87 -7.44 -12.75
N ASP A 80 -13.93 -7.87 -12.08
CA ASP A 80 -14.99 -7.02 -11.54
C ASP A 80 -14.84 -6.78 -10.04
N ASP A 81 -13.83 -7.35 -9.40
CA ASP A 81 -13.50 -7.05 -8.02
C ASP A 81 -12.72 -5.73 -7.91
N SER A 82 -12.91 -5.10 -6.76
CA SER A 82 -12.17 -3.90 -6.41
C SER A 82 -11.78 -3.87 -4.94
N LEU A 83 -10.72 -3.14 -4.67
CA LEU A 83 -10.21 -2.82 -3.35
C LEU A 83 -10.21 -1.30 -3.17
N SER A 84 -10.56 -0.83 -1.98
CA SER A 84 -10.43 0.56 -1.57
C SER A 84 -9.71 0.67 -0.24
N LEU A 85 -8.79 1.62 -0.11
CA LEU A 85 -8.11 1.99 1.14
C LEU A 85 -8.30 3.47 1.41
N LEU A 86 -8.50 3.84 2.68
CA LEU A 86 -8.45 5.20 3.17
C LEU A 86 -7.16 5.43 3.97
N VAL A 87 -6.40 6.45 3.59
CA VAL A 87 -5.16 6.87 4.26
C VAL A 87 -5.26 8.35 4.58
N ASN A 88 -5.16 8.71 5.86
CA ASN A 88 -5.04 10.09 6.30
C ASN A 88 -3.60 10.58 6.14
N VAL A 89 -3.45 11.87 5.87
CA VAL A 89 -2.18 12.60 5.89
C VAL A 89 -2.32 13.80 6.82
N THR A 90 -1.42 13.89 7.80
CA THR A 90 -1.42 14.97 8.79
C THR A 90 -0.03 15.62 8.84
N PRO A 91 0.08 16.92 8.49
CA PRO A 91 1.31 17.68 8.67
C PRO A 91 1.48 18.13 10.13
N ALA A 92 2.74 18.28 10.54
CA ALA A 92 3.14 19.12 11.66
C ALA A 92 4.08 20.21 11.14
N GLY A 93 4.15 21.35 11.83
CA GLY A 93 5.00 22.47 11.44
C GLY A 93 4.49 23.32 10.27
N GLY A 94 3.30 23.03 9.73
CA GLY A 94 2.70 23.79 8.62
C GLY A 94 1.42 23.15 8.10
N THR A 95 1.11 23.41 6.83
CA THR A 95 0.06 22.69 6.09
C THR A 95 0.68 21.73 5.09
N ILE A 96 -0.13 20.84 4.51
CA ILE A 96 0.33 19.92 3.46
C ILE A 96 0.78 20.75 2.26
N ARG A 97 1.98 20.45 1.74
CA ARG A 97 2.33 20.78 0.36
C ARG A 97 2.16 19.56 -0.50
N ASP A 98 1.35 19.67 -1.55
CA ASP A 98 1.03 18.54 -2.41
C ASP A 98 1.10 18.95 -3.88
N SER A 99 2.30 18.82 -4.45
CA SER A 99 2.62 19.18 -5.82
C SER A 99 3.03 17.95 -6.62
N ALA A 100 2.92 17.99 -7.96
CA ALA A 100 3.14 16.81 -8.81
C ALA A 100 4.44 16.04 -8.51
N GLY A 101 4.31 14.88 -7.85
CA GLY A 101 5.41 13.97 -7.52
C GLY A 101 6.16 14.29 -6.22
N ASP A 102 5.79 15.38 -5.52
CA ASP A 102 6.48 15.88 -4.34
C ASP A 102 5.45 16.27 -3.26
N LEU A 103 5.44 15.51 -2.18
CA LEU A 103 4.69 15.80 -0.96
C LEU A 103 5.64 16.37 0.11
N GLY A 104 5.19 17.40 0.82
CA GLY A 104 5.99 18.04 1.86
C GLY A 104 5.14 18.89 2.81
N VAL A 105 5.76 19.88 3.44
CA VAL A 105 5.12 20.78 4.38
C VAL A 105 5.31 22.22 3.90
N ASN A 106 4.20 22.94 3.74
CA ASN A 106 4.19 24.39 3.57
C ASN A 106 4.50 25.01 4.96
N GLY A 107 5.78 24.98 5.33
CA GLY A 107 6.29 25.43 6.63
C GLY A 107 7.42 26.45 6.49
N ALA A 108 8.52 26.22 7.21
CA ALA A 108 9.72 27.03 7.20
C ALA A 108 10.55 26.88 5.90
N GLY A 109 10.54 25.69 5.32
CA GLY A 109 11.14 25.44 4.00
C GLY A 109 10.22 25.84 2.86
N ALA A 110 10.77 26.00 1.66
CA ALA A 110 10.03 26.29 0.42
C ALA A 110 9.12 25.11 -0.04
N GLY A 111 8.35 24.55 0.90
CA GLY A 111 7.52 23.38 0.73
C GLY A 111 8.13 22.05 1.20
N ARG A 112 9.45 22.04 1.45
CA ARG A 112 10.21 20.87 1.88
C ARG A 112 9.94 20.57 3.34
N ILE A 113 10.15 19.31 3.72
CA ILE A 113 10.32 18.95 5.12
C ILE A 113 11.76 19.28 5.51
N SER A 114 11.94 20.35 6.27
CA SER A 114 13.23 21.05 6.48
C SER A 114 13.40 21.62 7.90
N GLY A 115 12.31 21.69 8.68
CA GLY A 115 12.34 22.09 10.08
C GLY A 115 12.23 20.90 11.02
N THR A 116 12.90 20.94 12.18
CA THR A 116 12.84 19.85 13.18
C THR A 116 11.46 19.62 13.81
N GLY A 117 10.52 20.53 13.54
CA GLY A 117 9.10 20.40 13.91
C GLY A 117 8.18 20.06 12.74
N GLU A 118 8.74 19.81 11.56
CA GLU A 118 8.01 19.48 10.34
C GLU A 118 7.97 17.98 10.13
N THR A 119 6.77 17.45 9.99
CA THR A 119 6.54 16.02 9.72
C THR A 119 5.32 15.84 8.84
N LEU A 120 5.27 14.73 8.09
CA LEU A 120 4.05 14.19 7.52
C LEU A 120 3.79 12.82 8.13
N THR A 121 2.59 12.64 8.68
CA THR A 121 2.12 11.36 9.21
C THR A 121 1.03 10.78 8.31
N PHE A 122 1.25 9.56 7.84
CA PHE A 122 0.33 8.74 7.07
C PHE A 122 -0.30 7.72 8.00
N SER A 123 -1.63 7.67 8.03
CA SER A 123 -2.38 6.76 8.90
C SER A 123 -3.42 6.00 8.09
N PHE A 124 -3.31 4.67 8.08
CA PHE A 124 -4.35 3.80 7.57
C PHE A 124 -5.62 3.95 8.43
N VAL A 125 -6.76 4.16 7.76
CA VAL A 125 -8.05 4.36 8.43
C VAL A 125 -8.92 3.13 8.28
N SER A 126 -9.07 2.68 7.03
CA SER A 126 -9.90 1.54 6.69
C SER A 126 -9.57 1.03 5.31
N GLY A 127 -9.95 -0.22 5.05
CA GLY A 127 -9.92 -0.81 3.73
C GLY A 127 -11.09 -1.76 3.55
N SER A 128 -11.52 -1.91 2.31
CA SER A 128 -12.68 -2.72 1.97
C SER A 128 -12.52 -3.30 0.58
N THR A 129 -12.98 -4.52 0.38
CA THR A 129 -13.14 -5.11 -0.94
C THR A 129 -14.60 -5.09 -1.35
N VAL A 130 -14.83 -4.96 -2.65
CA VAL A 130 -16.14 -5.17 -3.26
C VAL A 130 -15.95 -6.30 -4.26
N LEU A 131 -16.70 -7.38 -4.06
CA LEU A 131 -16.69 -8.52 -4.95
C LEU A 131 -17.73 -8.32 -6.06
N GLY A 132 -17.36 -8.78 -7.24
CA GLY A 132 -18.17 -8.91 -8.44
C GLY A 132 -19.38 -9.82 -8.28
N SER A 133 -20.17 -9.94 -9.34
CA SER A 133 -21.46 -10.65 -9.32
C SER A 133 -21.48 -11.89 -10.22
N PRO A 134 -22.13 -13.01 -9.81
CA PRO A 134 -22.48 -13.40 -8.46
C PRO A 134 -21.36 -14.23 -7.87
N ALA A 135 -20.81 -13.79 -6.74
CA ALA A 135 -19.92 -14.59 -5.92
C ALA A 135 -20.77 -15.34 -4.86
N PRO A 136 -21.40 -16.51 -5.16
CA PRO A 136 -22.22 -17.18 -4.16
C PRO A 136 -21.36 -17.63 -2.98
N ASN A 137 -21.63 -17.04 -1.82
CA ASN A 137 -20.99 -17.31 -0.53
C ASN A 137 -19.46 -17.20 -0.53
N THR A 138 -18.93 -16.15 -1.14
CA THR A 138 -17.51 -15.84 -0.92
C THR A 138 -17.31 -15.33 0.51
N VAL A 139 -16.38 -15.98 1.21
CA VAL A 139 -15.92 -15.55 2.53
C VAL A 139 -14.45 -15.21 2.38
N GLY A 140 -14.04 -14.07 2.92
CA GLY A 140 -12.64 -13.67 2.87
C GLY A 140 -12.29 -12.59 3.86
N THR A 141 -11.00 -12.31 3.91
CA THR A 141 -10.40 -11.31 4.78
C THR A 141 -9.61 -10.33 3.95
N PHE A 142 -9.83 -9.05 4.23
CA PHE A 142 -8.94 -7.98 3.84
C PHE A 142 -8.03 -7.66 5.02
N VAL A 143 -6.72 -7.57 4.78
CA VAL A 143 -5.72 -7.23 5.77
C VAL A 143 -4.80 -6.15 5.20
N PHE A 144 -4.77 -5.01 5.88
CA PHE A 144 -3.70 -4.04 5.70
C PHE A 144 -2.47 -4.53 6.48
N GLU A 145 -1.35 -4.73 5.80
CA GLU A 145 -0.14 -5.25 6.44
C GLU A 145 0.80 -4.12 6.93
N GLY A 146 0.52 -2.89 6.53
CA GLY A 146 1.29 -1.72 6.91
C GLY A 146 1.88 -0.96 5.73
N PHE A 147 2.43 0.21 6.05
CA PHE A 147 3.43 0.85 5.19
C PHE A 147 4.71 0.01 5.20
N ASN A 148 5.43 -0.01 4.07
CA ASN A 148 6.64 -0.83 3.95
C ASN A 148 7.81 -0.15 3.23
N ALA A 149 7.59 1.02 2.61
CA ALA A 149 8.68 1.86 2.15
C ALA A 149 8.28 3.32 2.03
N VAL A 150 9.28 4.19 2.05
CA VAL A 150 9.17 5.60 1.67
C VAL A 150 10.32 5.97 0.76
N GLN A 151 10.02 6.72 -0.30
CA GLN A 151 11.03 7.34 -1.14
C GLN A 151 11.05 8.84 -0.88
N LEU A 152 12.23 9.32 -0.50
CA LEU A 152 12.51 10.74 -0.39
C LEU A 152 13.16 11.24 -1.68
N SER A 153 13.03 12.53 -1.94
CA SER A 153 13.79 13.20 -3.00
C SER A 153 14.36 14.51 -2.52
N GLN A 154 15.41 14.93 -3.22
CA GLN A 154 16.11 16.18 -2.96
C GLN A 154 16.70 16.22 -1.54
N MET A 155 16.99 15.06 -0.93
CA MET A 155 17.90 15.04 0.20
C MET A 155 19.25 15.49 -0.30
N THR A 156 19.73 16.64 0.20
CA THR A 156 21.02 17.14 -0.19
C THR A 156 22.09 16.29 0.51
N ALA A 157 22.55 15.26 -0.19
CA ALA A 157 23.83 14.64 0.14
C ALA A 157 24.90 15.66 -0.20
N ASP A 158 25.45 16.31 0.82
CA ASP A 158 26.58 17.21 0.60
C ASP A 158 27.76 16.36 0.09
N ASP A 159 28.20 16.64 -1.14
CA ASP A 159 29.34 15.98 -1.79
C ASP A 159 30.67 16.39 -1.11
N ASP A 160 30.59 17.26 -0.08
CA ASP A 160 31.71 17.66 0.75
C ASP A 160 31.87 16.73 1.96
N THR A 161 32.99 16.01 1.95
CA THR A 161 33.44 15.00 2.93
C THR A 161 33.59 15.47 4.40
N SER A 162 33.01 16.60 4.83
CA SER A 162 33.34 17.16 6.15
C SER A 162 32.23 17.57 7.12
N THR A 163 30.95 17.81 6.78
CA THR A 163 29.93 18.10 7.82
C THR A 163 28.47 17.82 7.39
N THR A 164 27.86 16.78 7.95
CA THR A 164 26.40 16.49 8.09
C THR A 164 25.47 17.07 7.00
N GLY A 165 25.22 16.27 5.96
CA GLY A 165 24.10 16.49 5.02
C GLY A 165 22.73 16.38 5.69
N ASP A 166 21.67 16.57 4.91
CA ASP A 166 20.29 16.48 5.42
C ASP A 166 20.04 15.12 6.08
N VAL A 167 19.48 15.15 7.28
CA VAL A 167 19.06 13.99 8.06
C VAL A 167 17.56 14.04 8.23
N GLY A 168 16.86 13.17 7.51
CA GLY A 168 15.46 12.86 7.76
C GLY A 168 15.29 11.77 8.80
N PHE A 169 14.05 11.43 9.08
CA PHE A 169 13.70 10.23 9.82
C PHE A 169 12.40 9.63 9.31
N TYR A 170 12.24 8.34 9.57
CA TYR A 170 10.93 7.71 9.61
C TYR A 170 10.65 7.12 10.99
N GLN A 171 9.36 6.99 11.32
CA GLN A 171 8.87 6.39 12.54
C GLN A 171 7.61 5.58 12.22
N LEU A 172 7.55 4.36 12.77
CA LEU A 172 6.43 3.44 12.58
C LEU A 172 5.58 3.40 13.86
N GLY A 173 4.36 3.92 13.80
CA GLY A 173 3.47 4.08 14.96
C GLY A 173 4.17 4.75 16.15
N ALA A 174 4.01 4.17 17.34
CA ALA A 174 4.69 4.64 18.56
C ALA A 174 6.14 4.12 18.70
N GLY A 175 6.71 3.54 17.65
CA GLY A 175 8.08 3.02 17.63
C GLY A 175 9.16 4.12 17.68
N PRO A 176 10.43 3.74 17.77
CA PRO A 176 11.54 4.69 17.74
C PRO A 176 11.69 5.31 16.34
N GLN A 177 12.21 6.54 16.31
CA GLN A 177 12.66 7.18 15.07
C GLN A 177 13.90 6.47 14.53
N THR A 178 13.94 6.30 13.21
CA THR A 178 15.11 5.81 12.47
C THR A 178 15.55 6.87 11.49
N ASN A 179 16.82 7.26 11.59
CA ASN A 179 17.39 8.30 10.74
C ASN A 179 17.49 7.82 9.28
N ILE A 180 17.22 8.73 8.36
CA ILE A 180 17.46 8.60 6.92
C ILE A 180 18.52 9.63 6.58
N THR A 181 19.69 9.19 6.13
CA THR A 181 20.84 10.08 5.84
C THR A 181 21.22 10.13 4.37
N ASP A 182 20.63 9.26 3.55
CA ASP A 182 20.88 9.17 2.11
C ASP A 182 19.54 9.32 1.35
N ASP A 183 19.59 9.80 0.10
CA ASP A 183 18.44 10.06 -0.82
C ASP A 183 17.75 8.76 -1.29
N ALA A 184 17.68 7.76 -0.42
CA ALA A 184 17.39 6.39 -0.74
C ALA A 184 15.95 6.01 -0.37
N ASN A 185 15.30 5.36 -1.33
CA ASN A 185 14.16 4.50 -1.08
C ASN A 185 14.43 3.61 0.15
N THR A 186 13.74 3.89 1.24
CA THR A 186 13.92 3.23 2.52
C THR A 186 12.80 2.23 2.72
N THR A 187 13.14 0.94 2.66
CA THR A 187 12.21 -0.16 2.95
C THR A 187 12.33 -0.57 4.41
N PHE A 188 11.22 -0.86 5.07
CA PHE A 188 11.18 -1.28 6.47
C PHE A 188 10.24 -2.46 6.69
N ALA A 189 10.40 -3.14 7.83
CA ALA A 189 9.58 -4.30 8.17
C ALA A 189 8.12 -3.88 8.42
N ASN A 190 7.19 -4.55 7.74
CA ASN A 190 5.75 -4.37 7.86
C ASN A 190 5.34 -4.41 9.33
N SER A 191 4.79 -3.33 9.88
CA SER A 191 4.49 -3.35 11.31
C SER A 191 3.42 -2.41 11.82
N THR A 192 2.95 -1.40 11.06
CA THR A 192 2.06 -0.38 11.64
C THR A 192 1.08 0.25 10.66
N ASP A 193 -0.05 0.68 11.22
CA ASP A 193 -1.07 1.51 10.57
C ASP A 193 -0.61 2.96 10.37
N ASP A 194 0.50 3.36 11.01
CA ASP A 194 1.01 4.73 10.98
C ASP A 194 2.47 4.77 10.51
N LEU A 195 2.78 5.70 9.62
CA LEU A 195 4.13 6.08 9.17
C LEU A 195 4.29 7.60 9.34
N THR A 196 5.25 8.04 10.15
CA THR A 196 5.65 9.45 10.25
C THR A 196 7.00 9.63 9.60
N VAL A 197 7.12 10.66 8.77
CA VAL A 197 8.38 11.08 8.14
C VAL A 197 8.63 12.53 8.52
N GLY A 198 9.87 12.86 8.89
CA GLY A 198 10.20 14.21 9.35
C GLY A 198 11.68 14.54 9.24
N TYR A 199 12.04 15.76 9.63
CA TYR A 199 13.41 16.26 9.55
C TYR A 199 14.09 16.31 10.91
N ILE A 200 15.37 15.94 10.99
CA ILE A 200 16.19 15.99 12.22
C ILE A 200 17.14 17.18 12.17
N SER A 201 17.95 17.29 11.11
CA SER A 201 19.04 18.27 11.02
C SER A 201 19.60 18.34 9.61
N GLY A 202 20.29 19.42 9.27
CA GLY A 202 21.02 19.61 8.01
C GLY A 202 22.00 20.77 8.15
N TYR A 203 22.73 21.08 7.08
CA TYR A 203 23.86 21.99 7.11
C TYR A 203 23.45 23.48 7.05
N ASP A 204 23.39 24.15 8.22
CA ASP A 204 23.12 25.60 8.39
C ASP A 204 24.29 26.52 7.98
N GLY A 205 25.03 26.18 6.94
CA GLY A 205 26.33 26.81 6.68
C GLY A 205 26.32 28.19 6.06
N THR A 206 25.19 28.68 5.50
CA THR A 206 24.93 30.05 4.97
C THR A 206 23.81 30.08 3.89
N ASN A 207 23.32 28.93 3.43
CA ASN A 207 22.28 28.81 2.40
C ASN A 207 21.03 28.09 2.91
N GLN A 208 20.28 28.71 3.83
CA GLN A 208 19.02 28.18 4.38
C GLN A 208 17.87 27.98 3.38
N GLY A 209 18.11 28.15 2.07
CA GLY A 209 17.06 28.08 1.05
C GLY A 209 16.77 26.67 0.53
N ASN A 210 17.68 25.72 0.71
CA ASN A 210 17.65 24.43 0.01
C ASN A 210 17.78 23.19 0.92
N ASP A 211 17.78 23.34 2.24
CA ASP A 211 17.87 22.20 3.14
C ASP A 211 16.52 21.47 3.22
N GLY A 212 16.57 20.17 3.41
CA GLY A 212 15.39 19.30 3.53
C GLY A 212 14.94 18.66 2.22
N PHE A 213 13.84 17.91 2.30
CA PHE A 213 13.47 16.94 1.27
C PHE A 213 11.96 16.90 1.00
N PHE A 214 11.58 16.19 -0.05
CA PHE A 214 10.19 15.82 -0.34
C PHE A 214 9.99 14.31 -0.19
N ILE A 215 8.73 13.90 -0.05
CA ILE A 215 8.30 12.50 -0.15
C ILE A 215 7.70 12.32 -1.54
N ASN A 216 8.24 11.39 -2.31
CA ASN A 216 7.81 11.16 -3.69
C ASN A 216 6.91 9.93 -3.81
N ASP A 217 7.21 8.92 -3.00
CA ASP A 217 6.55 7.63 -3.06
C ASP A 217 6.35 7.04 -1.67
N ILE A 218 5.20 6.41 -1.48
CA ILE A 218 4.91 5.61 -0.30
C ILE A 218 4.43 4.24 -0.77
N GLN A 219 5.09 3.21 -0.25
CA GLN A 219 4.70 1.85 -0.51
C GLN A 219 3.82 1.32 0.61
N LEU A 220 2.71 0.71 0.22
CA LEU A 220 1.83 -0.01 1.12
C LEU A 220 1.80 -1.49 0.75
N ARG A 221 1.47 -2.30 1.76
CA ARG A 221 1.25 -3.73 1.58
C ARG A 221 -0.12 -4.15 2.06
N VAL A 222 -0.76 -4.98 1.24
CA VAL A 222 -2.13 -5.43 1.43
C VAL A 222 -2.23 -6.90 1.07
N THR A 223 -3.00 -7.63 1.87
CA THR A 223 -3.39 -9.01 1.57
C THR A 223 -4.91 -9.11 1.54
N ALA A 224 -5.44 -9.74 0.51
CA ALA A 224 -6.87 -9.91 0.29
C ALA A 224 -7.13 -11.37 -0.05
N ASP A 225 -7.53 -12.16 0.93
CA ASP A 225 -7.74 -13.60 0.80
C ASP A 225 -9.23 -13.92 0.80
N PHE A 226 -9.76 -14.41 -0.32
CA PHE A 226 -11.17 -14.73 -0.49
C PHE A 226 -11.32 -16.14 -1.06
N ALA A 227 -12.29 -16.88 -0.52
CA ALA A 227 -12.59 -18.23 -0.93
C ALA A 227 -14.08 -18.39 -1.20
N VAL A 228 -14.39 -19.01 -2.33
CA VAL A 228 -15.76 -19.41 -2.68
C VAL A 228 -16.16 -20.60 -1.83
N VAL A 229 -17.22 -20.45 -1.03
CA VAL A 229 -17.78 -21.55 -0.25
C VAL A 229 -18.95 -22.17 -1.02
N PRO A 230 -18.89 -23.46 -1.39
CA PRO A 230 -20.03 -24.12 -2.01
C PRO A 230 -21.28 -24.01 -1.12
N GLU A 231 -22.42 -23.66 -1.72
CA GLU A 231 -23.68 -23.56 -0.99
C GLU A 231 -23.94 -24.84 -0.17
N PRO A 232 -24.33 -24.74 1.12
CA PRO A 232 -24.55 -25.90 1.98
C PRO A 232 -25.51 -26.94 1.36
N SER A 233 -26.48 -26.46 0.58
CA SER A 233 -27.46 -27.26 -0.16
C SER A 233 -26.82 -28.15 -1.22
N SER A 234 -25.81 -27.66 -1.94
CA SER A 234 -25.16 -28.36 -3.04
C SER A 234 -24.19 -29.44 -2.54
N ALA A 235 -23.43 -29.15 -1.47
CA ALA A 235 -22.63 -30.17 -0.78
C ALA A 235 -23.53 -31.25 -0.15
N ALA A 236 -24.64 -30.85 0.47
CA ALA A 236 -25.62 -31.79 1.02
C ALA A 236 -26.25 -32.65 -0.07
N LEU A 237 -26.63 -32.07 -1.23
CA LEU A 237 -27.23 -32.79 -2.34
C LEU A 237 -26.25 -33.78 -2.97
N LEU A 238 -24.99 -33.40 -3.16
CA LEU A 238 -23.94 -34.31 -3.64
C LEU A 238 -23.71 -35.46 -2.65
N GLY A 239 -23.67 -35.15 -1.36
CA GLY A 239 -23.55 -36.15 -0.29
C GLY A 239 -24.72 -37.12 -0.27
N LEU A 240 -25.95 -36.62 -0.37
CA LEU A 240 -27.18 -37.42 -0.41
C LEU A 240 -27.28 -38.24 -1.70
N GLY A 241 -26.95 -37.66 -2.85
CA GLY A 241 -26.93 -38.34 -4.15
C GLY A 241 -25.90 -39.46 -4.19
N GLY A 242 -24.69 -39.22 -3.66
CA GLY A 242 -23.65 -40.24 -3.51
C GLY A 242 -24.07 -41.37 -2.58
N LEU A 243 -24.67 -41.03 -1.43
CA LEU A 243 -25.18 -42.02 -0.48
C LEU A 243 -26.30 -42.87 -1.10
N ALA A 244 -27.22 -42.25 -1.84
CA ALA A 244 -28.30 -42.95 -2.53
C ALA A 244 -27.77 -43.94 -3.58
N LEU A 245 -26.73 -43.58 -4.33
CA LEU A 245 -26.05 -44.47 -5.28
C LEU A 245 -25.40 -45.67 -4.59
N VAL A 246 -24.70 -45.45 -3.47
CA VAL A 246 -24.09 -46.54 -2.69
C VAL A 246 -25.14 -47.49 -2.12
N LEU A 247 -26.24 -46.94 -1.59
CA LEU A 247 -27.35 -47.73 -1.06
C LEU A 247 -28.06 -48.55 -2.16
N ARG A 248 -28.16 -48.01 -3.38
CA ARG A 248 -28.75 -48.73 -4.53
C ARG A 248 -27.89 -49.91 -4.98
N ARG A 249 -26.56 -49.83 -4.85
CA ARG A 249 -25.63 -50.87 -5.30
C ARG A 249 -25.49 -52.06 -4.35
N ARG A 250 -26.01 -51.94 -3.12
CA ARG A 250 -25.94 -52.95 -2.06
C ARG A 250 -27.19 -53.83 -1.95
N LYS A 251 -28.21 -53.58 -2.78
CA LYS A 251 -29.36 -54.48 -2.94
C LYS A 251 -29.16 -55.33 -4.18
#